data_AF-A0A7V4XI80-F1
#
_entry.id   AF-A0A7V4XI80-F1
#
_cell.length_a   1.000
_cell.length_b   1.000
_cell.length_c   1.000
_cell.angle_alpha   90.00
_cell.angle_beta   90.00
_cell.angle_gamma   90.00
#
_symmetry.space_group_name_H-M   'P 1'
#
loop_
_entity.id
_entity.type
_entity.pdbx_description
1 polymer ?
#
loop_
_entity_poly.entity_id
_entity_poly.type
_entity_poly.pdbx_seq_one_letter_code
_entity_poly.pdbx_strand_id
1 'polypeptide(L)'
;MKSNWLKISVSMIAALVVALAITSGYAANNSKQPAKQLPKLLDLGADKCVPCRMMFPVLDQLKKDYKGQLDVQFIDVWKNQKAAGDYKIRSIPTQIFFDAKGKEIYRHVGFISEEDIVKAFKDHGVKLKEPAKPKK
;
A
#
# COMPACT_ATOMS: atom_id res chain seq x y z
N MET A 1 21.98 57.64 56.60
CA MET A 1 22.48 56.97 55.37
C MET A 1 21.40 56.01 54.90
N LYS A 2 20.67 56.35 53.82
CA LYS A 2 19.60 55.52 53.22
C LYS A 2 20.04 55.16 51.81
N SER A 3 20.19 53.87 51.53
CA SER A 3 20.68 53.32 50.27
C SER A 3 19.61 53.35 49.19
N ASN A 4 19.89 54.13 48.14
CA ASN A 4 19.18 54.15 46.87
C ASN A 4 19.72 53.00 46.00
N TRP A 5 19.26 51.77 46.26
CA TRP A 5 19.63 50.58 45.49
C TRP A 5 18.38 49.97 44.85
N LEU A 6 17.71 50.71 43.98
CA LEU A 6 16.58 50.16 43.23
C LEU A 6 16.34 50.84 41.88
N LYS A 7 17.39 51.18 41.13
CA LYS A 7 17.21 51.80 39.79
C LYS A 7 18.09 51.25 38.67
N ILE A 8 18.84 50.15 38.86
CA ILE A 8 19.81 49.72 37.83
C ILE A 8 19.48 48.36 37.17
N SER A 9 18.49 47.60 37.64
CA SER A 9 18.41 46.17 37.27
C SER A 9 17.41 45.77 36.17
N VAL A 10 16.69 46.71 35.53
CA VAL A 10 15.56 46.33 34.63
C VAL A 10 15.85 46.56 33.13
N SER A 11 16.81 47.39 32.75
CA SER A 11 16.96 47.78 31.33
C SER A 11 17.88 46.89 30.48
N MET A 12 18.56 45.91 31.06
CA MET A 12 19.56 45.08 30.36
C MET A 12 19.25 43.57 30.36
N ILE A 13 17.97 43.19 30.49
CA ILE A 13 17.55 41.78 30.42
C ILE A 13 16.60 41.51 29.23
N ALA A 14 15.91 42.54 28.71
CA ALA A 14 14.93 42.37 27.65
C ALA A 14 15.52 42.03 26.26
N ALA A 15 16.77 42.43 25.98
CA ALA A 15 17.37 42.23 24.65
C ALA A 15 17.98 40.84 24.42
N LEU A 16 18.20 40.04 25.47
CA LEU A 16 18.87 38.74 25.35
C LEU A 16 17.90 37.55 25.21
N VAL A 17 16.61 37.75 25.53
CA VAL A 17 15.59 36.66 25.54
C VAL A 17 14.98 36.44 24.15
N VAL A 18 15.01 37.43 23.25
CA VAL A 18 14.36 37.34 21.93
C VAL A 18 15.18 36.51 20.92
N ALA A 19 16.49 36.33 21.12
CA ALA A 19 17.36 35.63 20.17
C ALA A 19 17.40 34.10 20.31
N LEU A 20 16.93 33.53 21.44
CA LEU A 20 16.96 32.08 21.68
C LEU A 20 15.68 31.34 21.28
N ALA A 21 14.61 32.05 20.91
CA ALA A 21 13.33 31.42 20.58
C ALA A 21 13.19 30.98 19.11
N ILE A 22 14.15 31.34 18.22
CA ILE A 22 13.99 31.16 16.76
C ILE A 22 14.73 29.92 16.23
N THR A 23 15.58 29.25 17.03
CA THR A 23 16.33 28.06 16.53
C THR A 23 15.64 26.72 16.80
N SER A 24 14.54 26.67 17.56
CA SER A 24 13.85 25.42 17.92
C SER A 24 12.75 24.99 16.91
N GLY A 25 12.43 25.82 15.92
CA GLY A 25 11.24 25.64 15.07
C GLY A 25 11.42 24.83 13.78
N TYR A 26 12.64 24.52 13.34
CA TYR A 26 12.89 23.75 12.10
C TYR A 26 13.47 22.35 12.38
N ALA A 27 12.78 21.58 13.22
CA ALA A 27 12.91 20.13 13.13
C ALA A 27 12.12 19.67 11.90
N ALA A 28 12.79 19.55 10.75
CA ALA A 28 12.25 18.88 9.58
C ALA A 28 11.95 17.42 9.97
N ASN A 29 10.71 17.16 10.38
CA ASN A 29 10.24 15.87 10.84
C ASN A 29 10.16 14.93 9.64
N ASN A 30 11.28 14.28 9.31
CA ASN A 30 11.36 13.17 8.35
C ASN A 30 10.78 11.89 8.97
N SER A 31 9.55 11.97 9.49
CA SER A 31 8.81 10.77 9.87
C SER A 31 8.41 10.06 8.59
N LYS A 32 9.24 9.09 8.19
CA LYS A 32 8.93 8.10 7.16
C LYS A 32 7.61 7.42 7.54
N GLN A 33 6.49 7.90 7.00
CA GLN A 33 5.20 7.28 7.23
C GLN A 33 5.30 5.80 6.83
N PRO A 34 4.85 4.86 7.68
CA PRO A 34 4.86 3.45 7.32
C PRO A 34 4.04 3.28 6.04
N ALA A 35 4.64 2.64 5.04
CA ALA A 35 4.00 2.42 3.75
C ALA A 35 2.69 1.67 3.96
N LYS A 36 1.60 2.19 3.40
CA LYS A 36 0.27 1.58 3.49
C LYS A 36 0.30 0.19 2.84
N GLN A 37 0.07 -0.87 3.62
CA GLN A 37 -0.05 -2.22 3.09
C GLN A 37 -1.40 -2.35 2.37
N LEU A 38 -1.37 -2.86 1.14
CA LEU A 38 -2.55 -3.07 0.31
C LEU A 38 -2.95 -4.55 0.33
N PRO A 39 -4.25 -4.88 0.22
CA PRO A 39 -4.64 -6.23 -0.16
C PRO A 39 -3.97 -6.60 -1.49
N LYS A 40 -3.76 -7.90 -1.72
CA LYS A 40 -3.03 -8.38 -2.88
C LYS A 40 -3.80 -9.47 -3.62
N LEU A 41 -3.83 -9.38 -4.94
CA LEU A 41 -4.18 -10.45 -5.84
C LEU A 41 -2.90 -10.99 -6.47
N LEU A 42 -2.62 -12.28 -6.29
CA LEU A 42 -1.52 -12.97 -6.95
C LEU A 42 -2.07 -13.96 -7.97
N ASP A 43 -1.80 -13.74 -9.25
CA ASP A 43 -2.08 -14.71 -10.32
C ASP A 43 -0.82 -15.54 -10.59
N LEU A 44 -0.94 -16.86 -10.44
CA LEU A 44 0.09 -17.80 -10.84
C LEU A 44 -0.31 -18.47 -12.15
N GLY A 45 0.45 -18.20 -13.20
CA GLY A 45 0.20 -18.70 -14.55
C GLY A 45 1.47 -18.88 -15.35
N ALA A 46 1.37 -18.82 -16.67
CA ALA A 46 2.52 -18.78 -17.57
C ALA A 46 2.16 -18.03 -18.86
N ASP A 47 3.13 -17.29 -19.42
CA ASP A 47 2.89 -16.47 -20.63
C ASP A 47 2.55 -17.27 -21.89
N LYS A 48 3.03 -18.51 -21.96
CA LYS A 48 2.79 -19.46 -23.06
C LYS A 48 1.60 -20.40 -22.81
N CYS A 49 0.97 -20.32 -21.65
CA CYS A 49 -0.25 -21.07 -21.34
C CYS A 49 -1.47 -20.34 -21.91
N VAL A 50 -2.14 -20.95 -22.90
CA VAL A 50 -3.30 -20.36 -23.60
C VAL A 50 -4.40 -19.87 -22.63
N PRO A 51 -4.91 -20.68 -21.68
CA PRO A 51 -5.94 -20.21 -20.76
C PRO A 51 -5.42 -19.15 -19.78
N CYS A 52 -4.12 -19.14 -19.45
CA CYS A 52 -3.52 -18.15 -18.58
C CYS A 52 -3.47 -16.76 -19.23
N ARG A 53 -3.22 -16.68 -20.55
CA ARG A 53 -3.19 -15.40 -21.28
C ARG A 53 -4.53 -14.67 -21.24
N MET A 54 -5.65 -15.39 -21.07
CA MET A 54 -6.97 -14.77 -20.92
C MET A 54 -7.07 -13.91 -19.65
N MET A 55 -6.24 -14.17 -18.64
CA MET A 55 -6.19 -13.34 -17.43
C MET A 55 -5.48 -12.00 -17.66
N PHE A 56 -4.58 -11.86 -18.64
CA PHE A 56 -3.76 -10.65 -18.76
C PHE A 56 -4.57 -9.36 -18.94
N PRO A 57 -5.61 -9.31 -19.80
CA PRO A 57 -6.48 -8.13 -19.88
C PRO A 57 -7.18 -7.82 -18.56
N VAL A 58 -7.60 -8.85 -17.81
CA VAL A 58 -8.26 -8.70 -16.50
C VAL A 58 -7.28 -8.12 -15.48
N LEU A 59 -6.06 -8.65 -15.40
CA LEU A 59 -5.03 -8.18 -14.48
C LEU A 59 -4.61 -6.74 -14.78
N ASP A 60 -4.48 -6.37 -16.06
CA ASP A 60 -4.10 -5.01 -16.45
C ASP A 60 -5.21 -3.99 -16.18
N GLN A 61 -6.47 -4.39 -16.39
CA GLN A 61 -7.61 -3.57 -16.01
C GLN A 61 -7.65 -3.35 -14.48
N LEU A 62 -7.44 -4.40 -13.68
CA LEU A 62 -7.37 -4.28 -12.21
C LEU A 62 -6.26 -3.35 -11.74
N LYS A 63 -5.04 -3.47 -12.30
CA LYS A 63 -3.90 -2.58 -11.97
C LYS A 63 -4.22 -1.11 -12.23
N LYS A 64 -4.98 -0.84 -13.29
CA LYS A 64 -5.38 0.51 -13.69
C LYS A 64 -6.48 1.05 -12.80
N ASP A 65 -7.53 0.27 -12.59
CA ASP A 65 -8.77 0.68 -11.94
C ASP A 65 -8.64 0.76 -10.42
N TYR A 66 -7.83 -0.12 -9.82
CA TYR A 66 -7.60 -0.20 -8.38
C TYR A 66 -6.19 0.25 -7.96
N LYS A 67 -5.55 1.09 -8.78
CA LYS A 67 -4.24 1.66 -8.47
C LYS A 67 -4.24 2.32 -7.09
N GLY A 68 -3.30 1.92 -6.22
CA GLY A 68 -3.19 2.42 -4.84
C GLY A 68 -4.22 1.85 -3.87
N GLN A 69 -5.05 0.89 -4.30
CA GLN A 69 -6.02 0.17 -3.47
C GLN A 69 -5.77 -1.33 -3.44
N LEU A 70 -5.31 -1.91 -4.55
CA LEU A 70 -5.03 -3.33 -4.71
C LEU A 70 -3.64 -3.51 -5.31
N ASP A 71 -2.83 -4.39 -4.72
CA ASP A 71 -1.59 -4.86 -5.31
C ASP A 71 -1.89 -6.07 -6.21
N VAL A 72 -1.59 -5.99 -7.51
CA VAL A 72 -1.90 -7.04 -8.48
C VAL A 72 -0.59 -7.57 -9.05
N GLN A 73 -0.29 -8.82 -8.75
CA GLN A 73 0.95 -9.48 -9.11
C GLN A 73 0.68 -10.68 -10.01
N PHE A 74 1.62 -10.93 -10.92
CA PHE A 74 1.63 -12.13 -11.76
C PHE A 74 2.98 -12.83 -11.58
N ILE A 75 2.95 -14.15 -11.40
CA ILE A 75 4.15 -14.99 -11.43
C ILE A 75 4.00 -16.02 -12.53
N ASP A 76 4.95 -15.99 -13.47
CA ASP A 76 5.15 -17.05 -14.44
C ASP A 76 5.83 -18.24 -13.76
N VAL A 77 5.09 -19.32 -13.51
CA VAL A 77 5.61 -20.50 -12.80
C VAL A 77 6.49 -21.39 -13.67
N TRP A 78 6.49 -21.21 -15.00
CA TRP A 78 7.43 -21.91 -15.88
C TRP A 78 8.81 -21.25 -15.86
N LYS A 79 8.86 -19.94 -15.59
CA LYS A 79 10.11 -19.20 -15.39
C LYS A 79 10.57 -19.21 -13.93
N ASN A 80 9.64 -19.21 -12.98
CA ASN A 80 9.91 -19.33 -11.55
C ASN A 80 9.40 -20.68 -11.02
N GLN A 81 10.20 -21.73 -11.22
CA GLN A 81 9.81 -23.10 -10.92
C GLN A 81 9.52 -23.37 -9.43
N LYS A 82 10.08 -22.55 -8.53
CA LYS A 82 9.85 -22.69 -7.08
C LYS A 82 8.48 -22.14 -6.67
N ALA A 83 7.93 -21.17 -7.39
CA ALA A 83 6.68 -20.51 -7.03
C ALA A 83 5.50 -21.48 -6.93
N ALA A 84 5.43 -22.48 -7.81
CA ALA A 84 4.35 -23.46 -7.77
C ALA A 84 4.32 -24.24 -6.44
N GLY A 85 5.49 -24.64 -5.95
CA GLY A 85 5.65 -25.31 -4.66
C GLY A 85 5.41 -24.39 -3.47
N ASP A 86 5.94 -23.17 -3.51
CA ASP A 86 5.83 -22.19 -2.42
C ASP A 86 4.37 -21.81 -2.14
N TYR A 87 3.59 -21.61 -3.21
CA TYR A 87 2.17 -21.29 -3.11
C TYR A 87 1.27 -22.54 -3.15
N LYS A 88 1.86 -23.74 -3.21
CA LYS A 88 1.17 -25.05 -3.20
C LYS A 88 0.07 -25.16 -4.28
N ILE A 89 0.30 -24.61 -5.47
CA ILE A 89 -0.67 -24.72 -6.57
C ILE A 89 -0.49 -26.03 -7.32
N ARG A 90 -1.59 -26.57 -7.84
CA ARG A 90 -1.61 -27.81 -8.64
C ARG A 90 -2.03 -27.59 -10.09
N SER A 91 -2.52 -26.40 -10.41
CA SER A 91 -3.03 -26.06 -11.74
C SER A 91 -2.83 -24.57 -12.00
N ILE A 92 -2.74 -24.19 -13.27
CA ILE A 92 -2.68 -22.80 -13.71
C ILE A 92 -3.81 -22.50 -14.71
N PRO A 93 -4.32 -21.27 -14.74
CA PRO A 93 -4.02 -20.17 -13.82
C PRO A 93 -4.66 -20.39 -12.43
N THR A 94 -4.02 -19.91 -11.38
CA THR A 94 -4.55 -19.89 -10.00
C THR A 94 -4.41 -18.48 -9.43
N GLN A 95 -5.50 -17.92 -8.90
CA GLN A 95 -5.50 -16.61 -8.25
C GLN A 95 -5.60 -16.78 -6.74
N ILE A 96 -4.68 -16.17 -6.01
CA ILE A 96 -4.65 -16.17 -4.54
C ILE A 96 -4.91 -14.75 -4.05
N PHE A 97 -5.86 -14.63 -3.13
CA PHE A 97 -6.33 -13.38 -2.57
C PHE A 97 -5.75 -13.23 -1.17
N PHE A 98 -5.14 -12.08 -0.91
CA PHE A 98 -4.59 -11.74 0.39
C PHE A 98 -5.22 -10.46 0.93
N ASP A 99 -5.48 -10.44 2.24
CA ASP A 99 -5.83 -9.20 2.93
C ASP A 99 -4.60 -8.27 3.06
N ALA A 100 -4.82 -7.06 3.57
CA ALA A 100 -3.76 -6.08 3.77
C ALA A 100 -2.73 -6.49 4.85
N LYS A 101 -2.99 -7.56 5.62
CA LYS A 101 -2.05 -8.13 6.59
C LYS A 101 -1.24 -9.28 5.99
N GLY A 102 -1.47 -9.63 4.72
CA GLY A 102 -0.82 -10.72 4.02
C GLY A 102 -1.40 -12.10 4.30
N LYS A 103 -2.57 -12.19 4.94
CA LYS A 103 -3.26 -13.47 5.16
C LYS A 103 -3.97 -13.88 3.86
N GLU A 104 -3.76 -15.12 3.41
CA GLU A 104 -4.56 -15.72 2.34
C GLU A 104 -6.02 -15.84 2.81
N ILE A 105 -6.94 -15.23 2.07
CA ILE A 105 -8.37 -15.21 2.41
C ILE A 105 -9.20 -16.05 1.45
N TYR A 106 -8.75 -16.23 0.21
CA TYR A 106 -9.47 -16.97 -0.82
C TYR A 106 -8.52 -17.43 -1.93
N ARG A 107 -8.94 -18.45 -2.69
CA ARG A 107 -8.22 -18.95 -3.87
C ARG A 107 -9.20 -19.41 -4.93
N HIS A 108 -8.89 -19.09 -6.19
CA HIS A 108 -9.64 -19.53 -7.37
C HIS A 108 -8.71 -20.26 -8.35
N VAL A 109 -9.26 -21.21 -9.11
CA VAL A 109 -8.55 -21.93 -10.17
C VAL A 109 -9.30 -21.75 -11.49
N GLY A 110 -8.56 -21.39 -12.53
CA GLY A 110 -9.09 -21.13 -13.86
C GLY A 110 -9.30 -19.63 -14.13
N PHE A 111 -10.09 -19.34 -15.15
CA PHE A 111 -10.45 -17.97 -15.50
C PHE A 111 -11.42 -17.39 -14.46
N ILE A 112 -11.28 -16.09 -14.20
CA ILE A 112 -12.20 -15.32 -13.35
C ILE A 112 -12.29 -13.89 -13.87
N SER A 113 -13.50 -13.34 -13.90
CA SER A 113 -13.76 -11.97 -14.37
C SER A 113 -13.25 -10.93 -13.36
N GLU A 114 -13.13 -9.68 -13.80
CA GLU A 114 -12.78 -8.57 -12.91
C GLU A 114 -13.85 -8.37 -11.82
N GLU A 115 -15.12 -8.47 -12.20
CA GLU A 115 -16.28 -8.34 -11.32
C GLU A 115 -16.25 -9.38 -10.22
N ASP A 116 -15.98 -10.64 -10.58
CA ASP A 116 -15.93 -11.75 -9.64
C ASP A 116 -14.70 -11.66 -8.72
N ILE A 117 -13.57 -11.14 -9.19
CA ILE A 117 -12.41 -10.84 -8.34
C ILE A 117 -12.77 -9.80 -7.27
N VAL A 118 -13.40 -8.70 -7.68
CA VAL A 118 -13.80 -7.62 -6.75
C VAL A 118 -14.85 -8.13 -5.76
N LYS A 119 -15.81 -8.93 -6.24
CA LYS A 119 -16.79 -9.60 -5.40
C LYS A 119 -16.13 -10.55 -4.40
N ALA A 120 -15.14 -11.35 -4.83
CA ALA A 120 -14.43 -12.26 -3.95
C ALA A 120 -13.71 -11.51 -2.81
N PHE A 121 -13.04 -10.39 -3.09
CA PHE A 121 -12.48 -9.55 -2.03
C PHE A 121 -13.54 -9.05 -1.06
N LYS A 122 -14.67 -8.55 -1.59
CA LYS A 122 -15.79 -8.04 -0.78
C LYS A 122 -16.36 -9.11 0.14
N ASP A 123 -16.64 -10.30 -0.40
CA ASP A 123 -17.21 -11.44 0.34
C ASP A 123 -16.28 -11.93 1.46
N HIS A 124 -14.97 -11.70 1.31
CA HIS A 124 -13.95 -12.06 2.29
C HIS A 124 -13.48 -10.86 3.14
N GLY A 125 -14.28 -9.80 3.22
CA GLY A 125 -14.08 -8.68 4.16
C GLY A 125 -13.09 -7.60 3.69
N VAL A 126 -12.63 -7.65 2.45
CA VAL A 126 -11.79 -6.61 1.84
C VAL A 126 -12.64 -5.69 0.97
N LYS A 127 -12.76 -4.42 1.37
CA LYS A 127 -13.53 -3.41 0.63
C LYS A 127 -12.60 -2.62 -0.29
N LEU A 128 -12.73 -2.86 -1.60
CA LEU A 128 -12.14 -2.01 -2.63
C LEU A 128 -13.12 -0.89 -2.97
N LYS A 129 -12.66 0.35 -3.10
CA LYS A 129 -13.53 1.44 -3.59
C LYS A 129 -13.70 1.26 -5.09
N GLU A 130 -14.91 1.50 -5.57
CA GLU A 130 -15.21 1.47 -7.01
C GLU A 130 -14.24 2.34 -7.79
N PRO A 131 -13.84 1.91 -9.00
CA PRO A 131 -12.89 2.67 -9.81
C PRO A 131 -13.51 3.98 -10.27
N ALA A 132 -12.68 5.03 -10.32
CA ALA A 132 -13.14 6.39 -10.66
C ALA A 132 -13.61 6.57 -12.11
N LYS A 133 -13.46 5.54 -12.97
CA LYS A 133 -13.93 5.57 -14.36
C LYS A 133 -15.02 4.51 -14.56
N PRO A 134 -16.11 4.84 -15.28
CA PRO A 134 -17.12 3.87 -15.64
C PRO A 134 -16.52 2.80 -16.56
N LYS A 135 -16.88 1.53 -16.31
CA LYS A 135 -16.58 0.41 -17.19
C LYS A 135 -17.28 0.66 -18.53
N LYS A 136 -16.50 0.69 -19.62
CA LYS A 136 -17.00 0.93 -20.98
C LYS A 136 -17.57 -0.33 -21.59
#